data_AF-M6FT91-F1
#
_entry.id   AF-M6FT91-F1
#
_cell.length_a   1.000
_cell.length_b   1.000
_cell.length_c   1.000
_cell.angle_alpha   90.00
_cell.angle_beta   90.00
_cell.angle_gamma   90.00
#
_symmetry.space_group_name_H-M   'P 1'
#
loop_
_entity.id
_entity.type
_entity.pdbx_description
1 polymer ?
#
loop_
_entity_poly.entity_id
_entity_poly.type
_entity_poly.pdbx_seq_one_letter_code
_entity_poly.pdbx_strand_id
1 'polypeptide(L)'
;MNNENIIVRNNRDQASGKTEHQKADSKLERIPTEPILVDIDDDARVATVQFVDGRNYKLQHPGNRKALRWRQEAISLTEGLNQDKLLDKFFKFSVKPVGHSFEPTLDNIEPNHVEVWLRIANRFLKWELE
;
A
#
# COMPACT_ATOMS: atom_id res chain seq x y z
N MET A 1 -15.78 39.52 43.46
CA MET A 1 -16.26 38.48 42.52
C MET A 1 -17.29 39.17 41.64
N ASN A 2 -16.89 39.53 40.41
CA ASN A 2 -17.69 40.35 39.50
C ASN A 2 -18.20 39.49 38.34
N ASN A 3 -19.50 39.61 38.10
CA ASN A 3 -20.32 39.41 36.91
C ASN A 3 -19.67 38.82 35.65
N GLU A 4 -20.33 37.79 35.08
CA GLU A 4 -20.46 37.65 33.62
C GLU A 4 -21.84 37.09 33.22
N ASN A 5 -22.23 37.49 32.01
CA ASN A 5 -23.59 37.65 31.50
C ASN A 5 -24.29 36.37 31.03
N ILE A 6 -25.62 36.39 31.10
CA ILE A 6 -26.55 35.51 30.39
C ILE A 6 -26.91 36.15 29.05
N ILE A 7 -26.69 35.48 27.91
CA ILE A 7 -27.54 35.63 26.71
C ILE A 7 -27.76 34.26 26.02
N VAL A 8 -29.05 33.90 26.03
CA VAL A 8 -29.89 32.91 25.34
C VAL A 8 -29.38 32.30 24.02
N ARG A 9 -29.46 30.96 23.92
CA ARG A 9 -29.32 30.16 22.69
C ARG A 9 -30.67 29.72 22.11
N ASN A 10 -30.79 29.94 20.81
CA ASN A 10 -31.37 29.08 19.75
C ASN A 10 -32.89 28.94 19.60
N ASN A 11 -33.39 29.59 18.55
CA ASN A 11 -34.56 29.16 17.79
C ASN A 11 -34.23 27.92 16.93
N ARG A 12 -35.26 27.06 16.81
CA ARG A 12 -35.38 25.88 15.95
C ARG A 12 -35.21 26.22 14.47
N ASP A 13 -34.68 25.29 13.67
CA ASP A 13 -35.53 24.42 12.84
C ASP A 13 -34.72 23.29 12.17
N GLN A 14 -35.37 22.13 12.11
CA GLN A 14 -34.90 20.87 11.58
C GLN A 14 -34.94 20.87 10.04
N ALA A 15 -33.89 20.36 9.40
CA ALA A 15 -34.03 19.64 8.13
C ALA A 15 -32.89 18.62 7.96
N SER A 16 -33.32 17.36 7.96
CA SER A 16 -32.62 16.10 7.75
C SER A 16 -31.63 16.07 6.58
N GLY A 17 -30.43 15.51 6.83
CA GLY A 17 -29.48 15.10 5.79
C GLY A 17 -28.14 14.65 6.38
N LYS A 18 -28.03 13.35 6.71
CA LYS A 18 -26.79 12.61 6.98
C LYS A 18 -25.78 12.93 5.85
N THR A 19 -24.49 13.17 6.04
CA THR A 19 -23.50 12.42 6.82
C THR A 19 -22.28 13.31 6.97
N GLU A 20 -21.82 13.54 8.20
CA GLU A 20 -20.46 13.96 8.47
C GLU A 20 -19.53 12.80 8.11
N HIS A 21 -18.44 13.05 7.39
CA HIS A 21 -17.11 12.66 7.84
C HIS A 21 -16.04 13.38 7.00
N GLN A 22 -15.53 14.43 7.64
CA GLN A 22 -14.10 14.65 7.83
C GLN A 22 -13.23 14.65 6.57
N LYS A 23 -12.91 15.87 6.16
CA LYS A 23 -11.57 16.24 5.73
C LYS A 23 -10.55 15.54 6.64
N ALA A 24 -9.79 14.58 6.12
CA ALA A 24 -8.51 14.18 6.68
C ALA A 24 -7.47 14.96 5.87
N ASP A 25 -7.13 16.16 6.31
CA ASP A 25 -5.92 16.41 7.10
C ASP A 25 -4.69 15.79 6.46
N SER A 26 -3.91 16.70 5.87
CA SER A 26 -2.50 16.56 5.54
C SER A 26 -1.72 16.00 6.74
N LYS A 27 -1.73 14.68 6.89
CA LYS A 27 -0.85 13.98 7.82
C LYS A 27 0.53 14.06 7.20
N LEU A 28 1.46 14.73 7.86
CA LEU A 28 2.89 14.48 7.67
C LEU A 28 3.11 13.01 8.03
N GLU A 29 2.97 12.15 7.02
CA GLU A 29 3.13 10.71 7.14
C GLU A 29 4.58 10.45 7.52
N ARG A 30 4.79 9.96 8.75
CA ARG A 30 6.07 9.39 9.10
C ARG A 30 6.33 8.25 8.12
N ILE A 31 7.44 8.33 7.41
CA ILE A 31 7.92 7.25 6.55
C ILE A 31 7.98 5.99 7.43
N PRO A 32 7.24 4.93 7.08
CA PRO A 32 7.14 3.77 7.94
C PRO A 32 8.44 2.96 7.87
N THR A 33 8.83 2.35 8.99
CA THR A 33 10.04 1.51 9.06
C THR A 33 9.82 0.14 8.39
N GLU A 34 8.57 -0.30 8.31
CA GLU A 34 8.15 -1.50 7.60
C GLU A 34 6.95 -1.18 6.69
N PRO A 35 6.74 -1.91 5.59
CA PRO A 35 5.57 -1.72 4.75
C PRO A 35 4.28 -1.95 5.54
N ILE A 36 3.34 -1.01 5.42
CA ILE A 36 2.05 -1.07 6.10
C ILE A 36 1.01 -1.53 5.07
N LEU A 37 0.30 -2.62 5.38
CA LEU A 37 -0.90 -3.00 4.63
C LEU A 37 -2.02 -2.02 5.00
N VAL A 38 -2.43 -1.20 4.04
CA VAL A 38 -3.45 -0.16 4.22
C VAL A 38 -4.85 -0.74 3.98
N ASP A 39 -4.98 -1.56 2.94
CA ASP A 39 -6.26 -2.14 2.52
C ASP A 39 -6.02 -3.45 1.76
N ILE A 40 -6.98 -4.38 1.85
CA ILE A 40 -6.98 -5.63 1.09
C ILE A 40 -8.41 -5.94 0.66
N ASP A 41 -8.57 -6.27 -0.62
CA ASP A 41 -9.85 -6.71 -1.18
C ASP A 41 -10.26 -8.08 -0.61
N ASP A 42 -11.56 -8.38 -0.57
CA ASP A 42 -12.13 -9.60 0.04
C ASP A 42 -11.53 -10.89 -0.56
N ASP A 43 -11.15 -10.84 -1.85
CA ASP A 43 -10.51 -11.95 -2.57
C ASP A 43 -8.97 -11.97 -2.46
N ALA A 44 -8.37 -11.07 -1.68
CA ALA A 44 -6.91 -10.85 -1.52
C ALA A 44 -6.13 -10.64 -2.83
N ARG A 45 -6.84 -10.39 -3.95
CA ARG A 45 -6.25 -10.16 -5.28
C ARG A 45 -5.66 -8.78 -5.44
N VAL A 46 -6.12 -7.84 -4.62
CA VAL A 46 -5.72 -6.45 -4.65
C VAL A 46 -5.40 -6.03 -3.23
N ALA A 47 -4.24 -5.41 -3.04
CA ALA A 47 -3.84 -4.84 -1.76
C ALA A 47 -3.29 -3.44 -1.98
N THR A 48 -3.48 -2.54 -1.02
CA THR A 48 -2.82 -1.23 -1.00
C THR A 48 -1.80 -1.24 0.12
N VAL A 49 -0.56 -0.90 -0.19
CA VAL A 49 0.56 -0.86 0.77
C VAL A 49 1.17 0.53 0.80
N GLN A 50 1.42 1.05 2.00
CA GLN A 50 2.31 2.19 2.20
C GLN A 50 3.72 1.64 2.40
N PHE A 51 4.62 1.94 1.48
CA PHE A 51 5.96 1.38 1.46
C PHE A 51 6.94 2.24 2.29
N VAL A 52 8.13 1.70 2.56
CA VAL A 52 9.17 2.33 3.39
C VAL A 52 9.82 3.57 2.75
N ASP A 53 9.46 3.90 1.51
CA ASP A 53 9.79 5.16 0.86
C ASP A 53 8.73 6.26 1.12
N GLY A 54 7.71 5.95 1.94
CA GLY A 54 6.58 6.82 2.25
C GLY A 54 5.52 6.88 1.15
N ARG A 55 5.65 6.08 0.09
CA ARG A 55 4.73 6.10 -1.06
C ARG A 55 3.73 4.96 -1.00
N ASN A 56 2.56 5.20 -1.59
CA ASN A 56 1.47 4.23 -1.63
C ASN A 56 1.45 3.48 -2.95
N TYR A 57 1.39 2.16 -2.88
CA TYR A 57 1.33 1.29 -4.04
C TYR A 57 0.12 0.37 -3.95
N LYS A 58 -0.54 0.19 -5.09
CA LYS A 58 -1.55 -0.83 -5.29
C LYS A 58 -0.87 -2.07 -5.86
N LEU A 59 -1.02 -3.18 -5.16
CA LEU A 59 -0.60 -4.50 -5.57
C LEU A 59 -1.76 -5.23 -6.23
N GLN A 60 -1.54 -5.83 -7.40
CA GLN A 60 -2.54 -6.64 -8.10
C GLN A 60 -1.97 -8.02 -8.41
N HIS A 61 -2.66 -9.06 -7.95
CA HIS A 61 -2.19 -10.43 -8.07
C HIS A 61 -2.31 -10.90 -9.53
N PRO A 62 -1.24 -11.46 -10.13
CA PRO A 62 -1.22 -11.82 -11.55
C PRO A 62 -1.99 -13.12 -11.86
N GLY A 63 -2.55 -13.77 -10.83
CA GLY A 63 -3.21 -15.08 -10.91
C GLY A 63 -2.25 -16.25 -10.69
N ASN A 64 -2.79 -17.36 -10.18
CA ASN A 64 -2.00 -18.47 -9.62
C ASN A 64 -1.01 -19.08 -10.62
N ARG A 65 -1.41 -19.23 -11.89
CA ARG A 65 -0.54 -19.80 -12.93
C ARG A 65 0.68 -18.91 -13.20
N LYS A 66 0.49 -17.59 -13.30
CA LYS A 66 1.59 -16.65 -13.53
C LYS A 66 2.48 -16.55 -12.29
N ALA A 67 1.88 -16.43 -11.11
CA ALA A 67 2.59 -16.38 -9.84
C ALA A 67 3.46 -17.63 -9.61
N LEU A 68 2.93 -18.84 -9.87
CA LEU A 68 3.70 -20.08 -9.78
C LEU A 68 4.86 -20.10 -10.77
N ARG A 69 4.60 -19.73 -12.03
CA ARG A 69 5.62 -19.70 -13.08
C ARG A 69 6.76 -18.73 -12.75
N TRP A 70 6.44 -17.53 -12.26
CA TRP A 70 7.46 -16.55 -11.90
C TRP A 70 8.33 -17.02 -10.75
N ARG A 71 7.74 -17.67 -9.74
CA ARG A 71 8.49 -18.26 -8.63
C ARG A 71 9.39 -19.41 -9.07
N GLN A 72 8.92 -20.26 -9.99
CA GLN A 72 9.74 -21.34 -10.56
C GLN A 72 10.89 -20.78 -11.41
N GLU A 73 10.62 -19.77 -12.25
CA GLU A 73 11.66 -19.11 -13.07
C GLU A 73 12.68 -18.32 -12.22
N ALA A 74 12.28 -17.92 -11.01
CA ALA A 74 13.17 -17.31 -10.02
C ALA A 74 14.02 -18.34 -9.26
N ILE A 75 13.83 -19.65 -9.49
CA ILE A 75 14.67 -20.70 -8.91
C ILE A 75 15.54 -21.26 -10.03
N SER A 76 16.83 -20.90 -10.02
CA SER A 76 17.84 -21.47 -10.91
C SER A 76 18.58 -22.61 -10.18
N LEU A 77 18.65 -23.78 -10.83
CA LEU A 77 19.40 -24.93 -10.29
C LEU A 77 20.92 -24.69 -10.28
N THR A 78 21.42 -23.77 -11.11
CA THR A 78 22.85 -23.46 -11.27
C THR A 78 23.26 -22.16 -10.60
N GLU A 79 22.38 -21.16 -10.57
CA GLU A 79 22.70 -19.80 -10.08
C GLU A 79 22.01 -19.48 -8.73
N GLY A 80 21.16 -20.38 -8.21
CA GLY A 80 20.37 -20.11 -7.01
C GLY A 80 19.12 -19.28 -7.27
N LEU A 81 18.69 -18.46 -6.31
CA LEU A 81 17.46 -17.66 -6.43
C LEU A 81 17.69 -16.43 -7.33
N ASN A 82 17.09 -16.42 -8.52
CA ASN A 82 17.11 -15.33 -9.50
C ASN A 82 16.07 -14.26 -9.11
N GLN A 83 16.40 -13.51 -8.05
CA GLN A 83 15.51 -12.54 -7.39
C GLN A 83 15.19 -11.32 -8.26
N ASP A 84 16.12 -10.93 -9.12
CA ASP A 84 15.98 -9.84 -10.09
C ASP A 84 14.79 -10.06 -11.04
N LYS A 85 14.71 -11.24 -11.68
CA LYS A 85 13.64 -11.61 -12.62
C LYS A 85 12.29 -11.69 -11.95
N LEU A 86 12.25 -12.04 -10.67
CA LEU A 86 11.03 -12.02 -9.88
C LEU A 86 10.56 -10.58 -9.67
N LEU A 87 11.47 -9.71 -9.21
CA LEU A 87 11.17 -8.31 -8.93
C LEU A 87 10.80 -7.53 -10.19
N ASP A 88 11.49 -7.73 -11.32
CA ASP A 88 11.16 -7.10 -12.59
C ASP A 88 9.72 -7.41 -13.03
N LYS A 89 9.33 -8.68 -12.94
CA LYS A 89 7.95 -9.09 -13.28
C LYS A 89 6.95 -8.55 -12.27
N PHE A 90 7.29 -8.60 -10.99
CA PHE A 90 6.46 -8.10 -9.92
C PHE A 90 6.18 -6.60 -10.09
N PHE A 91 7.22 -5.78 -10.28
CA PHE A 91 7.08 -4.36 -10.53
C PHE A 91 6.25 -4.06 -11.77
N LYS A 92 6.55 -4.71 -12.89
CA LYS A 92 5.89 -4.45 -14.17
C LYS A 92 4.39 -4.77 -14.15
N PHE A 93 4.02 -5.88 -13.54
CA PHE A 93 2.68 -6.46 -13.69
C PHE A 93 1.84 -6.40 -12.42
N SER A 94 2.46 -6.33 -11.26
CA SER A 94 1.76 -6.40 -9.97
C SER A 94 1.79 -5.10 -9.20
N VAL A 95 2.66 -4.14 -9.52
CA VAL A 95 2.76 -2.86 -8.77
C VAL A 95 2.21 -1.71 -9.60
N LYS A 96 1.36 -0.89 -8.98
CA LYS A 96 0.84 0.35 -9.55
C LYS A 96 0.96 1.49 -8.54
N PRO A 97 1.49 2.66 -8.93
CA PRO A 97 1.60 3.79 -8.03
C PRO A 97 0.22 4.36 -7.68
N VAL A 98 0.05 4.86 -6.46
CA VAL A 98 -1.18 5.49 -5.98
C VAL A 98 -0.87 6.90 -5.50
N GLY A 99 -1.39 7.90 -6.21
CA GLY A 99 -1.16 9.31 -5.86
C GLY A 99 0.22 9.85 -6.24
N HIS A 100 1.02 9.09 -7.01
CA HIS A 100 2.29 9.53 -7.60
C HIS A 100 2.54 8.85 -8.95
N SER A 101 3.60 9.27 -9.66
CA SER A 101 3.99 8.71 -10.97
C SER A 101 5.23 7.81 -10.92
N PHE A 102 5.86 7.66 -9.75
CA PHE A 102 7.03 6.80 -9.61
C PHE A 102 6.68 5.32 -9.78
N GLU A 103 7.29 4.67 -10.76
CA GLU A 103 7.20 3.23 -10.98
C GLU A 103 8.49 2.56 -10.51
N PRO A 104 8.44 1.67 -9.50
CA PRO A 104 9.65 1.05 -8.96
C PRO A 104 10.25 0.08 -9.97
N THR A 105 11.57 0.09 -10.10
CA THR A 105 12.39 -0.87 -10.83
C THR A 105 13.65 -1.16 -10.03
N LEU A 106 14.36 -2.25 -10.33
CA LEU A 106 15.63 -2.55 -9.65
C LEU A 106 16.68 -1.44 -9.81
N ASP A 107 16.62 -0.69 -10.92
CA ASP A 107 17.56 0.39 -11.22
C ASP A 107 17.27 1.68 -10.45
N ASN A 108 16.04 1.87 -9.95
CA ASN A 108 15.59 3.16 -9.41
C ASN A 108 15.16 3.13 -7.94
N ILE A 109 15.08 1.94 -7.33
CA ILE A 109 14.84 1.79 -5.88
C ILE A 109 16.16 1.87 -5.10
N GLU A 110 16.06 2.28 -3.83
CA GLU A 110 17.22 2.28 -2.95
C GLU A 110 17.68 0.83 -2.62
N PRO A 111 18.98 0.57 -2.44
CA PRO A 111 19.49 -0.79 -2.19
C PRO A 111 18.88 -1.50 -0.97
N ASN A 112 18.60 -0.74 0.10
CA ASN A 112 17.92 -1.22 1.31
C ASN A 112 16.43 -1.59 1.06
N HIS A 113 15.80 -1.02 0.04
CA HIS A 113 14.40 -1.31 -0.31
C HIS A 113 14.25 -2.61 -1.11
N VAL A 114 15.31 -3.10 -1.74
CA VAL A 114 15.30 -4.33 -2.54
C VAL A 114 14.80 -5.53 -1.72
N GLU A 115 15.35 -5.72 -0.53
CA GLU A 115 14.97 -6.84 0.34
C GLU A 115 13.51 -6.73 0.79
N VAL A 116 13.07 -5.51 1.11
CA VAL A 116 11.69 -5.25 1.54
C VAL A 116 10.71 -5.58 0.41
N TRP A 117 11.00 -5.13 -0.82
CA TRP A 117 10.21 -5.48 -1.99
C TRP A 117 10.18 -6.97 -2.26
N LEU A 118 11.31 -7.67 -2.10
CA LEU A 118 11.39 -9.10 -2.30
C LEU A 118 10.52 -9.86 -1.28
N ARG A 119 10.51 -9.42 -0.02
CA ARG A 119 9.65 -9.99 1.03
C ARG A 119 8.17 -9.80 0.69
N ILE A 120 7.78 -8.59 0.28
CA ILE A 120 6.40 -8.31 -0.17
C ILE A 120 6.01 -9.18 -1.35
N ALA A 121 6.85 -9.24 -2.39
CA ALA A 121 6.57 -10.01 -3.60
C ALA A 121 6.35 -11.49 -3.29
N ASN A 122 7.19 -12.08 -2.43
CA ASN A 122 7.05 -13.47 -2.04
C ASN A 122 5.76 -13.74 -1.24
N ARG A 123 5.43 -12.87 -0.28
CA ARG A 123 4.19 -13.00 0.51
C ARG A 123 2.95 -12.83 -0.37
N PHE A 124 2.91 -11.78 -1.20
CA PHE A 124 1.76 -11.51 -2.07
C PHE A 124 1.49 -12.62 -3.08
N LEU A 125 2.53 -13.12 -3.75
CA LEU A 125 2.39 -14.18 -4.76
C LEU A 125 2.01 -15.54 -4.17
N LYS A 126 2.02 -15.67 -2.84
CA LYS A 126 1.56 -16.85 -2.09
C LYS A 126 0.22 -16.63 -1.36
N TRP A 127 -0.36 -15.43 -1.44
CA TRP A 127 -1.52 -15.01 -0.65
C TRP A 127 -1.26 -15.01 0.86
N GLU A 128 -0.03 -14.69 1.26
CA GLU A 128 0.44 -14.65 2.65
C GLU A 128 0.71 -13.20 3.11
N LEU A 129 -0.05 -12.22 2.62
CA LEU A 129 0.18 -10.80 2.92
C LEU A 129 -0.39 -10.38 4.29
N GLU A 130 -1.21 -11.23 4.90
CA GLU A 130 -1.63 -11.16 6.30
C GLU A 130 -0.49 -11.59 7.24
#